data_AF-A0A4Y8SL82-F1
#
_entry.id   AF-A0A4Y8SL82-F1
#
_cell.length_a   1.000
_cell.length_b   1.000
_cell.length_c   1.000
_cell.angle_alpha   90.00
_cell.angle_beta   90.00
_cell.angle_gamma   90.00
#
_symmetry.space_group_name_H-M   'P 1'
#
loop_
_entity.id
_entity.type
_entity.pdbx_description
1 polymer ?
#
loop_
_entity_poly.entity_id
_entity_poly.type
_entity_poly.pdbx_seq_one_letter_code
_entity_poly.pdbx_strand_id
1 'polypeptide(L)'
;MKKPAATSFAVFRLSSLTALLLSLGLASAVAGSLDDVSQPPPTDPSAYRDPPANPVDAAAALDALKTMPEANQGSLELSNNAYGDRATVTSNNVLPPTLQTSRKYPTNGKPSPLFGAEPFTQQLLLFEEF
;
A
#
# COMPACT_ATOMS: atom_id res chain seq x y z
N MET A 1 -53.10 -37.83 -21.65
CA MET A 1 -52.85 -37.80 -20.18
C MET A 1 -52.94 -36.36 -19.70
N LYS A 2 -53.93 -36.02 -18.87
CA LYS A 2 -54.11 -34.65 -18.34
C LYS A 2 -53.18 -34.47 -17.13
N LYS A 3 -52.34 -33.43 -17.14
CA LYS A 3 -51.49 -33.08 -15.97
C LYS A 3 -52.40 -32.68 -14.80
N PRO A 4 -52.12 -33.14 -13.56
CA PRO A 4 -52.93 -32.75 -12.40
C PRO A 4 -52.76 -31.25 -12.14
N ALA A 5 -53.87 -30.57 -11.88
CA ALA A 5 -53.88 -29.15 -11.53
C ALA A 5 -53.21 -28.95 -10.16
N ALA A 6 -52.33 -27.96 -10.06
CA ALA A 6 -51.69 -27.63 -8.79
C ALA A 6 -52.74 -27.17 -7.77
N THR A 7 -52.67 -27.69 -6.55
CA THR A 7 -53.56 -27.30 -5.45
C THR A 7 -53.17 -25.93 -4.91
N SER A 8 -54.13 -25.15 -4.38
CA SER A 8 -53.90 -23.79 -3.87
C SER A 8 -52.79 -23.71 -2.81
N PHE A 9 -52.61 -24.78 -2.02
CA PHE A 9 -51.50 -24.89 -1.06
C PHE A 9 -50.12 -24.98 -1.71
N ALA A 10 -49.99 -25.67 -2.85
CA ALA A 10 -48.74 -25.75 -3.58
C ALA A 10 -48.38 -24.40 -4.23
N VAL A 11 -49.37 -23.70 -4.77
CA VAL A 11 -49.20 -22.35 -5.35
C VAL A 11 -48.80 -21.35 -4.27
N PHE A 12 -49.42 -21.39 -3.10
CA PHE A 12 -49.07 -20.53 -1.95
C PHE A 12 -47.64 -20.78 -1.44
N ARG A 13 -47.19 -22.03 -1.37
CA ARG A 13 -45.81 -22.37 -0.97
C ARG A 13 -44.76 -21.89 -1.96
N LEU A 14 -45.00 -22.04 -3.26
CA LEU A 14 -44.05 -21.58 -4.28
C LEU A 14 -43.95 -20.05 -4.34
N SER A 15 -45.06 -19.35 -4.13
CA SER A 15 -45.10 -17.88 -4.13
C SER A 15 -44.46 -17.27 -2.88
N SER A 16 -44.60 -17.92 -1.72
CA SER A 16 -43.91 -17.49 -0.49
C SER A 16 -42.40 -17.74 -0.54
N LEU A 17 -41.95 -18.85 -1.13
CA LEU A 17 -40.52 -19.11 -1.37
C LEU A 17 -39.90 -18.12 -2.36
N THR A 18 -40.60 -17.78 -3.44
CA THR A 18 -40.11 -16.77 -4.39
C THR A 18 -40.11 -15.38 -3.79
N ALA A 19 -41.10 -15.00 -2.98
CA ALA A 19 -41.09 -13.73 -2.25
C ALA A 19 -39.94 -13.65 -1.23
N LEU A 20 -39.63 -14.75 -0.54
CA LEU A 20 -38.50 -14.83 0.39
C LEU A 20 -37.15 -14.70 -0.35
N LEU A 21 -36.97 -15.43 -1.45
CA LEU A 21 -35.73 -15.38 -2.24
C LEU A 21 -35.54 -14.02 -2.92
N LEU A 22 -36.63 -13.39 -3.37
CA LEU A 22 -36.59 -12.06 -3.95
C LEU A 22 -36.27 -11.00 -2.87
N SER A 23 -36.85 -11.10 -1.68
CA SER A 23 -36.52 -10.19 -0.57
C SER A 23 -35.09 -10.36 -0.06
N LEU A 24 -34.55 -11.59 -0.03
CA LEU A 24 -33.13 -11.83 0.28
C LEU A 24 -32.19 -11.38 -0.84
N GLY A 25 -32.61 -11.49 -2.11
CA GLY A 25 -31.82 -11.07 -3.27
C GLY A 25 -31.79 -9.55 -3.49
N LEU A 26 -32.80 -8.82 -3.02
CA LEU A 26 -32.83 -7.35 -3.02
C LEU A 26 -32.16 -6.72 -1.80
N ALA A 27 -31.77 -7.52 -0.79
CA ALA A 27 -30.87 -7.08 0.26
C ALA A 27 -29.49 -6.83 -0.38
N SER A 28 -29.35 -5.65 -0.95
CA SER A 28 -28.12 -5.19 -1.57
C SER A 28 -27.02 -5.27 -0.52
N ALA A 29 -26.03 -6.13 -0.75
CA ALA A 29 -24.80 -6.08 0.01
C ALA A 29 -24.16 -4.71 -0.25
N VAL A 30 -24.31 -3.80 0.72
CA VAL A 30 -23.60 -2.52 0.69
C VAL A 30 -22.12 -2.84 0.89
N ALA A 31 -21.38 -2.89 -0.21
CA ALA A 31 -19.93 -2.99 -0.20
C ALA A 31 -19.37 -1.63 0.26
N GLY A 32 -19.29 -1.44 1.58
CA GLY A 32 -18.49 -0.38 2.17
C GLY A 32 -17.02 -0.80 2.26
N SER A 33 -16.10 0.17 2.32
CA SER A 33 -14.74 -0.13 2.74
C SER A 33 -14.78 -0.69 4.15
N LEU A 34 -14.05 -1.78 4.39
CA LEU A 34 -13.84 -2.28 5.75
C LEU A 34 -12.87 -1.36 6.53
N ASP A 35 -12.11 -0.56 5.78
CA ASP A 35 -11.12 0.40 6.26
C ASP A 35 -11.72 1.81 6.38
N ASP A 36 -11.16 2.60 7.31
CA ASP A 36 -11.49 4.00 7.48
C ASP A 36 -10.78 4.82 6.39
N VAL A 37 -11.58 5.26 5.41
CA VAL A 37 -11.14 6.11 4.30
C VAL A 37 -11.38 7.59 4.57
N SER A 38 -11.74 7.96 5.80
CA SER A 38 -11.95 9.35 6.16
C SER A 38 -10.63 10.11 6.21
N GLN A 39 -10.72 11.43 6.05
CA GLN A 39 -9.54 12.29 6.12
C GLN A 39 -9.01 12.30 7.56
N PRO A 40 -7.71 12.01 7.80
CA PRO A 40 -7.12 12.14 9.13
C PRO A 40 -7.27 13.54 9.71
N PRO A 41 -7.22 13.67 11.06
CA PRO A 41 -7.37 14.94 11.74
C PRO A 41 -6.44 16.03 11.20
N PRO A 42 -6.83 17.32 11.19
CA PRO A 42 -6.01 18.41 10.67
C PRO A 42 -4.60 18.51 11.27
N THR A 43 -4.37 17.98 12.47
CA THR A 43 -3.07 17.99 13.14
C THR A 43 -2.15 16.85 12.73
N ASP A 44 -2.63 15.88 11.94
CA ASP A 44 -1.87 14.74 11.46
C ASP A 44 -1.00 15.15 10.24
N PRO A 45 0.29 14.78 10.18
CA PRO A 45 1.14 15.01 9.00
C PRO A 45 0.61 14.42 7.69
N SER A 46 -0.21 13.36 7.77
CA SER A 46 -0.87 12.73 6.61
C SER A 46 -2.16 13.42 6.18
N ALA A 47 -2.59 14.48 6.88
CA ALA A 47 -3.78 15.24 6.52
C ALA A 47 -3.59 15.98 5.20
N TYR A 48 -4.38 15.60 4.20
CA TYR A 48 -4.44 16.26 2.91
C TYR A 48 -4.86 17.72 3.10
N ARG A 49 -4.19 18.59 2.34
CA ARG A 49 -4.41 20.02 2.27
C ARG A 49 -4.33 20.42 0.80
N ASP A 50 -5.31 21.17 0.34
CA ASP A 50 -5.24 21.74 -1.00
C ASP A 50 -4.08 22.74 -1.10
N PRO A 51 -3.42 22.84 -2.28
CA PRO A 51 -2.45 23.87 -2.54
C PRO A 51 -3.05 25.28 -2.34
N PRO A 52 -2.28 26.26 -1.85
CA PRO A 52 -2.78 27.62 -1.69
C PRO A 52 -3.23 28.22 -3.03
N ALA A 53 -4.43 28.82 -3.04
CA ALA A 53 -5.04 29.33 -4.28
C ALA A 53 -4.44 30.67 -4.76
N ASN A 54 -3.84 31.45 -3.87
CA ASN A 54 -3.23 32.73 -4.22
C ASN A 54 -1.69 32.59 -4.37
N PRO A 55 -1.05 33.41 -5.23
CA PRO A 55 0.39 33.30 -5.46
C PRO A 55 1.27 33.62 -4.23
N VAL A 56 0.79 34.48 -3.32
CA VAL A 56 1.55 34.92 -2.15
C VAL A 56 1.67 33.78 -1.13
N ASP A 57 0.56 33.11 -0.84
CA ASP A 57 0.49 31.96 0.06
C ASP A 57 1.18 30.74 -0.56
N ALA A 58 1.14 30.59 -1.89
CA ALA A 58 1.89 29.55 -2.58
C ALA A 58 3.42 29.75 -2.43
N ALA A 59 3.90 30.99 -2.53
CA ALA A 59 5.30 31.31 -2.27
C ALA A 59 5.69 31.07 -0.81
N ALA A 60 4.84 31.46 0.14
CA ALA A 60 5.05 31.21 1.56
C ALA A 60 5.08 29.70 1.88
N ALA A 61 4.19 28.91 1.28
CA ALA A 61 4.18 27.47 1.42
C ALA A 61 5.44 26.82 0.84
N LEU A 62 5.91 27.28 -0.32
CA LEU A 62 7.16 26.79 -0.90
C LEU A 62 8.37 27.10 -0.02
N ASP A 63 8.44 28.29 0.56
CA ASP A 63 9.53 28.64 1.47
C ASP A 63 9.46 27.82 2.76
N ALA A 64 8.26 27.53 3.28
CA ALA A 64 8.09 26.60 4.39
C ALA A 64 8.60 25.19 4.04
N LEU A 65 8.27 24.66 2.85
CA LEU A 65 8.75 23.36 2.38
C LEU A 65 10.28 23.29 2.29
N LYS A 66 10.94 24.36 1.80
CA LYS A 66 12.41 24.42 1.72
C LYS A 66 13.08 24.38 3.09
N THR A 67 12.39 24.82 4.14
CA THR A 67 12.90 24.79 5.52
C THR A 67 12.58 23.49 6.26
N MET A 68 11.81 22.58 5.64
CA MET A 68 11.52 21.30 6.26
C MET A 68 12.79 20.44 6.36
N PRO A 69 12.88 19.58 7.40
CA PRO A 69 13.91 18.55 7.44
C PRO A 69 13.85 17.66 6.21
N GLU A 70 15.00 17.09 5.83
CA GLU A 70 15.07 16.07 4.80
C GLU A 70 14.08 14.92 5.10
N ALA A 71 13.45 14.40 4.05
CA ALA A 71 12.55 13.27 4.20
C ALA A 71 13.30 12.04 4.75
N ASN A 72 12.57 11.15 5.43
CA ASN A 72 13.10 9.88 5.96
C ASN A 72 14.17 10.02 7.06
N GLN A 73 14.31 11.19 7.70
CA GLN A 73 15.11 11.36 8.91
C GLN A 73 14.65 10.36 9.99
N GLY A 74 15.55 9.50 10.45
CA GLY A 74 15.23 8.48 11.46
C GLY A 74 14.47 7.26 10.93
N SER A 75 14.21 7.17 9.63
CA SER A 75 13.55 6.00 9.02
C SER A 75 14.53 4.92 8.58
N LEU A 76 15.81 5.27 8.37
CA LEU A 76 16.85 4.36 7.88
C LEU A 76 17.64 3.77 9.05
N GLU A 77 17.06 2.78 9.74
CA GLU A 77 17.74 2.13 10.86
C GLU A 77 18.99 1.36 10.39
N LEU A 78 20.11 1.58 11.08
CA LEU A 78 21.38 0.91 10.89
C LEU A 78 21.67 0.00 12.09
N SER A 79 22.63 -0.92 11.93
CA SER A 79 23.21 -1.64 13.06
C SER A 79 23.69 -0.68 14.15
N ASN A 80 23.55 -1.08 15.42
CA ASN A 80 23.96 -0.33 16.61
C ASN A 80 23.03 0.85 17.01
N ASN A 81 21.72 0.76 16.74
CA ASN A 81 20.74 1.79 17.09
C ASN A 81 21.04 3.17 16.48
N ALA A 82 21.71 3.19 15.33
CA ALA A 82 22.00 4.41 14.58
C ALA A 82 21.00 4.57 13.43
N TYR A 83 20.83 5.80 12.95
CA TYR A 83 19.99 6.09 11.80
C TYR A 83 20.83 6.72 10.68
N GLY A 84 20.70 6.19 9.48
CA GLY A 84 21.33 6.71 8.27
C GLY A 84 20.53 7.83 7.63
N ASP A 85 21.14 8.42 6.61
CA ASP A 85 20.58 9.41 5.71
C ASP A 85 20.66 8.93 4.24
N ARG A 86 20.22 9.76 3.29
CA ARG A 86 20.32 9.46 1.86
C ARG A 86 21.77 9.21 1.39
N ALA A 87 22.75 9.79 2.08
CA ALA A 87 24.16 9.64 1.73
C ALA A 87 24.81 8.41 2.38
N THR A 88 24.07 7.70 3.25
CA THR A 88 24.56 6.51 3.93
C THR A 88 24.62 5.35 2.94
N VAL A 89 25.76 5.24 2.26
CA VAL A 89 26.08 4.11 1.38
C VAL A 89 26.42 2.90 2.25
N THR A 90 25.44 2.04 2.43
CA THR A 90 25.61 0.70 2.97
C THR A 90 26.37 -0.17 1.96
N SER A 91 27.61 -0.49 2.28
CA SER A 91 28.50 -1.36 1.48
C SER A 91 27.98 -2.79 1.27
N ASN A 92 26.90 -3.17 1.96
CA ASN A 92 26.38 -4.54 2.02
C ASN A 92 25.69 -5.03 0.73
N ASN A 93 25.17 -4.13 -0.12
CA ASN A 93 24.44 -4.51 -1.34
C ASN A 93 25.20 -4.18 -2.64
N VAL A 94 26.44 -3.69 -2.52
CA VAL A 94 27.32 -3.43 -3.66
C VAL A 94 28.47 -4.42 -3.59
N LEU A 95 28.73 -5.15 -4.67
CA LEU A 95 29.99 -5.88 -4.84
C LEU A 95 31.05 -4.89 -5.31
N PRO A 96 32.02 -4.47 -4.47
CA PRO A 96 33.04 -3.50 -4.84
C PRO A 96 33.82 -4.00 -6.06
N PRO A 97 34.33 -3.11 -6.94
CA PRO A 97 35.05 -3.51 -8.16
C PRO A 97 36.22 -4.48 -7.92
N THR A 98 36.88 -4.38 -6.77
CA THR A 98 37.98 -5.27 -6.35
C THR A 98 37.53 -6.69 -6.00
N LEU A 99 36.24 -6.89 -5.69
CA LEU A 99 35.64 -8.18 -5.37
C LEU A 99 34.82 -8.75 -6.53
N GLN A 100 34.74 -8.05 -7.67
CA GLN A 100 34.05 -8.52 -8.87
C GLN A 100 34.89 -9.61 -9.56
N THR A 101 34.37 -10.84 -9.59
CA THR A 101 35.04 -11.98 -10.21
C THR A 101 34.78 -12.09 -11.72
N SER A 102 33.94 -11.22 -12.27
CA SER A 102 33.55 -11.20 -13.68
C SER A 102 33.50 -9.77 -14.22
N ARG A 103 34.00 -9.58 -15.44
CA ARG A 103 33.90 -8.32 -16.20
C ARG A 103 32.65 -8.26 -17.10
N LYS A 104 31.75 -9.24 -17.02
CA LYS A 104 30.49 -9.29 -17.76
C LYS A 104 29.32 -8.90 -16.85
N TYR A 105 28.29 -8.26 -17.39
CA TYR A 105 27.03 -8.07 -16.67
C TYR A 105 26.17 -9.34 -16.78
N PRO A 106 25.62 -9.87 -15.67
CA PRO A 106 25.82 -9.41 -14.29
C PRO A 106 27.21 -9.78 -13.73
N THR A 107 27.79 -8.89 -12.93
CA THR A 107 29.17 -8.95 -12.40
C THR A 107 29.38 -10.02 -11.32
N ASN A 108 28.51 -11.04 -11.29
CA ASN A 108 28.44 -12.08 -10.26
C ASN A 108 28.17 -11.55 -8.85
N GLY A 109 27.47 -10.40 -8.74
CA GLY A 109 26.92 -9.89 -7.49
C GLY A 109 25.92 -10.88 -6.87
N LYS A 110 25.78 -10.85 -5.53
CA LYS A 110 24.83 -11.71 -4.82
C LYS A 110 23.40 -11.43 -5.32
N PRO A 111 22.60 -12.45 -5.69
CA PRO A 111 21.20 -12.26 -6.06
C PRO A 111 20.37 -11.84 -4.84
N SER A 112 19.31 -11.07 -5.07
CA SER A 112 18.34 -10.64 -4.06
C SER A 112 17.16 -11.64 -3.94
N PRO A 113 16.46 -11.75 -2.78
CA PRO A 113 16.87 -11.67 -1.36
C PRO A 113 17.76 -12.83 -0.89
N LEU A 114 18.57 -12.62 0.16
CA LEU A 114 19.29 -13.72 0.82
C LEU A 114 18.31 -14.50 1.70
N PHE A 115 18.00 -15.75 1.32
CA PHE A 115 17.32 -16.68 2.21
C PHE A 115 18.12 -16.84 3.51
N GLY A 116 17.52 -16.49 4.65
CA GLY A 116 18.16 -16.56 5.97
C GLY A 116 18.94 -15.32 6.39
N ALA A 117 18.66 -14.15 5.82
CA ALA A 117 19.26 -12.88 6.27
C ALA A 117 18.86 -12.57 7.73
N GLU A 118 19.85 -12.31 8.57
CA GLU A 118 19.67 -11.77 9.92
C GLU A 118 19.14 -10.33 9.86
N PRO A 119 18.49 -9.81 10.91
CA PRO A 119 18.04 -8.42 10.96
C PRO A 119 19.14 -7.43 10.58
N PHE A 120 18.82 -6.42 9.76
CA PHE A 120 19.73 -5.37 9.28
C PHE A 120 20.89 -5.83 8.37
N THR A 121 20.93 -7.11 7.98
CA THR A 121 21.96 -7.62 7.05
C THR A 121 21.57 -7.47 5.58
N GLN A 122 20.28 -7.25 5.32
CA GLN A 122 19.74 -7.06 3.97
C GLN A 122 19.12 -5.67 3.81
N GLN A 123 19.43 -5.03 2.69
CA GLN A 123 18.80 -3.77 2.31
C GLN A 123 17.48 -4.02 1.59
N LEU A 124 16.45 -3.27 1.97
CA LEU A 124 15.21 -3.16 1.20
C LEU A 124 15.56 -2.47 -0.12
N LEU A 125 15.32 -3.15 -1.25
CA LEU A 125 15.36 -2.49 -2.55
C LEU A 125 14.13 -1.59 -2.66
N LEU A 126 14.34 -0.29 -2.88
CA LEU A 126 13.31 0.57 -3.44
C LEU A 126 13.13 0.15 -4.89
N PHE A 127 12.03 -0.54 -5.21
CA PHE A 127 11.70 -0.81 -6.60
C PHE A 127 11.10 0.46 -7.20
N GLU A 128 11.68 0.97 -8.28
CA GLU A 128 10.96 1.85 -9.19
C GLU A 128 10.15 0.96 -10.15
N GLU A 129 8.83 1.13 -10.12
CA GLU A 129 7.88 0.55 -11.08
C GLU A 129 8.01 1.31 -12.42
N PHE A 130 8.19 0.57 -13.52
CA PHE A 130 8.19 1.10 -14.89
C PHE A 130 6.91 0.72 -15.62
#